data_AF-A0A7S1X1F5-F1
#
_entry.id   AF-A0A7S1X1F5-F1
#
_cell.length_a   1.000
_cell.length_b   1.000
_cell.length_c   1.000
_cell.angle_alpha   90.00
_cell.angle_beta   90.00
_cell.angle_gamma   90.00
#
_symmetry.space_group_name_H-M   'P 1'
#
loop_
_entity.id
_entity.type
_entity.pdbx_description
1 polymer ?
#
loop_
_entity_poly.entity_id
_entity_poly.type
_entity_poly.pdbx_seq_one_letter_code
_entity_poly.pdbx_strand_id
1 'polypeptide(L)'
;RDVGSFTTLRYTNFENEGMRELRDESVLTAWCRPPPRGQPPNCKASDLERLAKRKLHPLNPEFAMWTKNPYFNAHGHIPTSGFVGAMLLAHMCRTVTLVGFTLDVGKAKSSPKELVA
;
A
#
# COMPACT_ATOMS: atom_id res chain seq x y z
N ARG A 1 -1.92 -21.69 -10.46
CA ARG A 1 -1.20 -21.33 -11.72
C ARG A 1 -1.37 -19.84 -12.05
N ASP A 2 -2.33 -19.19 -11.41
CA ASP A 2 -2.96 -17.95 -11.89
C ASP A 2 -2.31 -16.65 -11.41
N VAL A 3 -1.54 -16.70 -10.31
CA VAL A 3 -0.98 -15.51 -9.64
C VAL A 3 0.55 -15.52 -9.54
N GLY A 4 1.20 -16.44 -10.26
CA GLY A 4 2.64 -16.69 -10.14
C GLY A 4 3.02 -17.51 -8.90
N SER A 5 4.31 -17.75 -8.75
CA SER A 5 4.89 -18.59 -7.68
C SER A 5 5.91 -17.86 -6.80
N PHE A 6 6.20 -16.60 -7.09
CA PHE A 6 7.20 -15.81 -6.36
C PHE A 6 6.57 -14.53 -5.80
N THR A 7 7.10 -14.05 -4.69
CA THR A 7 6.73 -12.76 -4.10
C THR A 7 7.99 -12.12 -3.56
N THR A 8 8.36 -10.96 -4.10
CA THR A 8 9.51 -10.18 -3.63
C THR A 8 9.09 -9.25 -2.49
N LEU A 9 7.96 -8.58 -2.68
CA LEU A 9 7.44 -7.57 -1.77
C LEU A 9 5.97 -7.83 -1.50
N ARG A 10 5.58 -7.83 -0.22
CA ARG A 10 4.18 -7.89 0.22
C ARG A 10 3.84 -6.62 0.98
N TYR A 11 2.79 -5.93 0.57
CA TYR A 11 2.21 -4.87 1.39
C TYR A 11 1.06 -5.43 2.24
N THR A 12 1.09 -5.19 3.56
CA THR A 12 0.04 -5.62 4.50
C THR A 12 -0.51 -4.43 5.30
N ASN A 13 -1.68 -4.61 5.89
CA ASN A 13 -2.31 -3.63 6.78
C ASN A 13 -2.08 -4.02 8.25
N PHE A 14 -2.37 -3.10 9.18
CA PHE A 14 -2.22 -3.32 10.62
C PHE A 14 -2.95 -4.55 11.18
N GLU A 15 -4.07 -4.93 10.57
CA GLU A 15 -4.91 -6.03 11.05
C GLU A 15 -4.35 -7.40 10.68
N ASN A 16 -3.62 -7.49 9.56
CA ASN A 16 -3.13 -8.74 8.99
C ASN A 16 -1.60 -8.90 9.10
N GLU A 17 -0.93 -8.06 9.89
CA GLU A 17 0.49 -8.21 10.20
C GLU A 17 0.78 -9.56 10.84
N GLY A 18 1.78 -10.29 10.34
CA GLY A 18 2.23 -11.58 10.89
C GLY A 18 1.34 -12.78 10.56
N MET A 19 0.26 -12.63 9.81
CA MET A 19 -0.70 -13.72 9.55
C MET A 19 -0.22 -14.72 8.48
N ARG A 20 0.63 -14.30 7.54
CA ARG A 20 1.02 -15.14 6.38
C ARG A 20 2.40 -14.77 5.82
N GLU A 21 3.33 -14.39 6.69
CA GLU A 21 4.63 -13.91 6.25
C GLU A 21 5.56 -15.10 5.96
N LEU A 22 5.96 -15.23 4.70
CA LEU A 22 6.94 -16.23 4.30
C LEU A 22 8.35 -15.68 4.56
N ARG A 23 9.32 -16.57 4.80
CA ARG A 23 10.70 -16.16 5.15
C ARG A 23 11.42 -15.42 4.02
N ASP A 24 10.98 -15.63 2.77
CA ASP A 24 11.70 -15.21 1.57
C ASP A 24 11.09 -13.97 0.89
N GLU A 25 10.11 -13.31 1.53
CA GLU A 25 9.49 -12.09 1.03
C GLU A 25 9.76 -10.90 1.97
N SER A 26 9.95 -9.71 1.40
CA SER A 26 10.01 -8.47 2.18
C SER A 26 8.59 -7.97 2.43
N VAL A 27 8.16 -7.98 3.69
CA VAL A 27 6.81 -7.55 4.05
C VAL A 27 6.85 -6.12 4.58
N LEU A 28 6.08 -5.23 3.95
CA LEU A 28 5.93 -3.83 4.31
C LEU A 28 4.56 -3.58 4.94
N THR A 29 4.54 -2.76 5.99
CA THR A 29 3.30 -2.26 6.60
C THR A 29 3.49 -0.80 7.00
N ALA A 30 2.41 -0.11 7.33
CA ALA A 30 2.49 1.24 7.84
C ALA A 30 3.26 1.26 9.18
N TRP A 31 4.19 2.21 9.33
CA TRP A 31 4.97 2.35 10.57
C TRP A 31 4.06 2.57 11.77
N CYS A 32 3.24 3.62 11.74
CA CYS A 32 2.31 3.94 12.82
C CYS A 32 0.89 4.10 12.29
N ARG A 33 -0.08 4.03 13.21
CA ARG A 33 -1.49 4.14 12.83
C ARG A 33 -1.73 5.47 12.12
N PRO A 34 -2.57 5.47 11.07
CA PRO A 34 -2.89 6.70 10.37
C PRO A 34 -3.48 7.72 11.36
N PRO A 35 -2.95 8.96 11.38
CA PRO A 35 -3.46 9.98 12.28
C PRO A 35 -4.88 10.40 11.88
N PRO A 36 -5.65 11.00 12.81
CA PRO A 36 -6.86 11.72 12.48
C PRO A 36 -6.63 12.76 11.38
N ARG A 37 -7.69 13.12 10.66
CA ARG A 37 -7.61 14.09 9.56
C ARG A 37 -6.98 15.41 10.05
N GLY A 38 -5.98 15.89 9.32
CA GLY A 38 -5.29 17.16 9.60
C GLY A 38 -4.22 17.09 10.69
N GLN A 39 -3.91 15.91 11.22
CA GLN A 39 -2.84 15.73 12.22
C GLN A 39 -1.61 15.06 11.58
N PRO A 40 -0.39 15.42 12.02
CA PRO A 40 0.83 14.76 11.58
C PRO A 40 0.88 13.31 12.11
N PRO A 41 1.63 12.41 11.45
CA PRO A 41 1.87 11.07 11.96
C PRO A 41 2.50 11.10 13.35
N ASN A 42 1.95 10.34 14.30
CA ASN A 42 2.51 10.20 15.65
C ASN A 42 3.15 8.82 15.79
N CYS A 43 4.32 8.64 15.18
CA CYS A 43 5.02 7.37 15.19
C CYS A 43 5.94 7.25 16.40
N LYS A 44 5.77 6.20 17.21
CA LYS A 44 6.55 5.96 18.43
C LYS A 44 7.65 4.93 18.19
N ALA A 45 8.68 4.96 19.03
CA ALA A 45 9.72 3.91 19.04
C ALA A 45 9.11 2.51 19.25
N SER A 46 8.09 2.41 20.12
CA SER A 46 7.33 1.18 20.35
C SER A 46 6.67 0.59 19.08
N ASP A 47 6.34 1.43 18.10
CA ASP A 47 5.79 0.95 16.83
C ASP A 47 6.86 0.26 15.99
N LEU A 48 8.10 0.79 15.95
CA LEU A 48 9.22 0.14 15.27
C LEU A 48 9.58 -1.20 15.93
N GLU A 49 9.56 -1.26 17.26
CA GLU A 49 9.83 -2.50 17.99
C GLU A 49 8.80 -3.60 17.66
N ARG A 50 7.51 -3.24 17.55
CA ARG A 50 6.45 -4.16 17.11
C ARG A 50 6.74 -4.72 15.71
N LEU A 51 7.17 -3.86 14.78
CA LEU A 51 7.50 -4.27 13.42
C LEU A 51 8.74 -5.17 13.37
N ALA A 52 9.80 -4.79 14.10
CA ALA A 52 11.02 -5.59 14.20
C ALA A 52 10.74 -7.00 14.74
N LYS A 53 9.92 -7.12 15.80
CA LYS A 53 9.51 -8.41 16.37
C LYS A 53 8.77 -9.29 15.37
N ARG A 54 8.03 -8.69 14.45
CA ARG A 54 7.30 -9.39 13.38
C ARG A 54 8.11 -9.53 12.08
N LYS A 55 9.34 -9.02 12.02
CA LYS A 55 10.18 -8.98 10.81
C LYS A 55 9.54 -8.19 9.65
N LEU A 56 8.80 -7.15 10.02
CA LEU A 56 8.13 -6.24 9.11
C LEU A 56 8.96 -5.00 8.84
N HIS A 57 8.94 -4.53 7.59
CA HIS A 57 9.58 -3.29 7.19
C HIS A 57 8.60 -2.10 7.31
N PRO A 58 9.02 -0.98 7.90
CA PRO A 58 8.18 0.20 8.01
C PRO A 58 8.09 0.94 6.68
N LEU A 59 6.87 1.21 6.23
CA LEU A 59 6.59 2.18 5.18
C LEU A 59 6.69 3.61 5.74
N ASN A 60 7.30 4.51 4.98
CA ASN A 60 7.43 5.92 5.35
C ASN A 60 6.03 6.54 5.64
N PRO A 61 5.80 7.11 6.85
CA PRO A 61 4.53 7.74 7.21
C PRO A 61 4.14 8.89 6.27
N GLU A 62 5.10 9.66 5.79
CA GLU A 62 4.86 10.77 4.86
C GLU A 62 4.41 10.26 3.50
N PHE A 63 4.95 9.13 3.04
CA PHE A 63 4.46 8.46 1.83
C PHE A 63 3.01 7.98 2.00
N ALA A 64 2.70 7.35 3.14
CA ALA A 64 1.35 6.91 3.45
C ALA A 64 0.37 8.10 3.50
N MET A 65 0.79 9.25 4.04
CA MET A 65 0.00 10.47 4.04
C MET A 65 -0.16 11.06 2.64
N TRP A 66 0.90 11.08 1.84
CA TRP A 66 0.84 11.54 0.45
C TRP A 66 -0.15 10.73 -0.39
N THR A 67 -0.25 9.41 -0.18
CA THR A 67 -1.25 8.59 -0.89
C THR A 67 -2.71 8.92 -0.51
N LYS A 68 -2.95 9.57 0.63
CA LYS A 68 -4.25 10.15 1.01
C LYS A 68 -4.47 11.48 0.28
N ASN A 69 -4.42 11.42 -1.05
CA ASN A 69 -4.68 12.53 -1.97
C ASN A 69 -5.98 13.28 -1.59
N PRO A 70 -6.10 14.59 -1.90
CA PRO A 70 -7.35 15.36 -1.81
C PRO A 70 -8.62 14.60 -2.21
N TYR A 71 -8.56 13.74 -3.23
CA TYR A 71 -9.69 12.89 -3.62
C TYR A 71 -10.22 12.02 -2.46
N PHE A 72 -9.35 11.27 -1.78
CA PHE A 72 -9.75 10.40 -0.66
C PHE A 72 -10.24 11.23 0.53
N ASN A 73 -9.59 12.35 0.80
CA ASN A 73 -9.99 13.26 1.88
C ASN A 73 -11.37 13.87 1.63
N ALA A 74 -11.66 14.31 0.39
CA ALA A 74 -12.94 14.89 0.01
C ALA A 74 -14.10 13.90 0.17
N HIS A 75 -13.86 12.62 -0.10
CA HIS A 75 -14.90 11.58 -0.02
C HIS A 75 -14.95 10.84 1.33
N GLY A 76 -14.13 11.24 2.32
CA GLY A 76 -14.14 10.57 3.62
C GLY A 76 -13.62 9.13 3.58
N HIS A 77 -12.82 8.79 2.57
CA HIS A 77 -12.29 7.45 2.38
C HIS A 77 -10.79 7.39 2.69
N ILE A 78 -10.31 6.20 3.01
CA ILE A 78 -8.88 5.89 3.07
C ILE A 78 -8.48 5.12 1.81
N PRO A 79 -7.26 5.34 1.28
CA PRO A 79 -6.75 4.53 0.18
C PRO A 79 -6.73 3.04 0.55
N THR A 80 -7.10 2.18 -0.40
CA THR A 80 -7.02 0.73 -0.21
C THR A 80 -5.57 0.26 -0.20
N SER A 81 -5.29 -0.89 0.42
CA SER A 81 -3.93 -1.46 0.42
C SER A 81 -3.40 -1.71 -1.00
N GLY A 82 -4.28 -2.10 -1.93
CA GLY A 82 -3.92 -2.26 -3.35
C GLY A 82 -3.49 -0.95 -3.99
N PHE A 83 -4.19 0.16 -3.74
CA PHE A 83 -3.82 1.47 -4.27
C PHE A 83 -2.47 1.95 -3.71
N VAL A 84 -2.25 1.84 -2.40
CA VAL A 84 -0.98 2.24 -1.77
C VAL A 84 0.18 1.41 -2.32
N GLY A 85 0.00 0.10 -2.46
CA GLY A 85 0.99 -0.79 -3.05
C GLY A 85 1.31 -0.44 -4.51
N ALA A 86 0.29 -0.13 -5.31
CA ALA A 86 0.48 0.29 -6.71
C ALA A 86 1.27 1.60 -6.80
N MET A 87 0.96 2.59 -5.96
CA MET A 87 1.70 3.86 -5.92
C MET A 87 3.14 3.67 -5.44
N LEU A 88 3.39 2.76 -4.51
CA LEU A 88 4.74 2.44 -4.06
C LEU A 88 5.58 1.87 -5.21
N LEU A 89 5.02 0.90 -5.95
CA LEU A 89 5.70 0.32 -7.11
C LEU A 89 5.96 1.36 -8.20
N ALA A 90 5.04 2.30 -8.42
CA ALA A 90 5.22 3.36 -9.40
C ALA A 90 6.40 4.31 -9.08
N HIS A 91 6.77 4.45 -7.80
CA HIS A 91 7.96 5.23 -7.40
C HIS A 91 9.27 4.45 -7.56
N MET A 92 9.22 3.11 -7.49
CA MET A 92 10.42 2.27 -7.47
C MET A 92 10.73 1.65 -8.83
N CYS A 93 9.73 1.49 -9.69
CA CYS A 93 9.83 0.74 -10.93
C CYS A 93 9.59 1.66 -12.13
N ARG A 94 10.32 1.41 -13.23
CA ARG A 94 10.12 2.11 -14.51
C ARG A 94 8.76 1.76 -15.16
N THR A 95 8.27 0.55 -14.92
CA THR A 95 7.01 0.05 -15.46
C THR A 95 6.32 -0.81 -14.42
N VAL A 96 5.01 -0.62 -14.27
CA VAL A 96 4.17 -1.35 -13.32
C VAL A 96 2.95 -1.91 -14.05
N THR A 97 2.75 -3.23 -13.97
CA THR A 97 1.56 -3.90 -14.48
C THR A 97 0.70 -4.33 -13.29
N LEU A 98 -0.55 -3.86 -13.25
CA LEU A 98 -1.51 -4.22 -12.21
C LEU A 98 -2.39 -5.38 -12.70
N VAL A 99 -2.40 -6.49 -11.97
CA VAL A 99 -3.20 -7.69 -12.27
C VAL A 99 -4.22 -7.90 -11.15
N GLY A 100 -5.47 -8.21 -11.51
CA GLY A 100 -6.55 -8.42 -10.53
C GLY A 100 -7.17 -7.14 -9.96
N PHE A 101 -6.84 -5.97 -10.52
CA PHE A 101 -7.50 -4.71 -10.21
C PHE A 101 -8.69 -4.52 -11.14
N THR A 102 -9.87 -4.27 -10.59
CA THR A 102 -11.04 -3.87 -11.38
C THR A 102 -11.05 -2.37 -11.56
N LEU A 103 -11.06 -1.91 -12.80
CA LEU A 103 -11.40 -0.53 -13.11
C LEU A 103 -12.93 -0.44 -13.09
N ASP A 104 -13.48 0.28 -12.11
CA ASP A 104 -14.87 0.70 -12.21
C ASP A 104 -14.93 1.89 -13.18
N VAL A 105 -14.84 1.57 -14.47
CA VAL A 105 -15.01 2.56 -15.54
C VAL A 105 -16.50 2.84 -15.60
N GLY A 106 -16.99 3.71 -14.72
CA GLY A 106 -18.39 4.10 -14.66
C GLY A 106 -18.90 4.41 -16.07
N LYS A 107 -19.66 3.47 -16.66
CA LYS A 107 -20.28 3.54 -17.99
C LYS A 107 -19.55 4.38 -19.05
N ALA A 108 -18.24 4.30 -19.16
CA ALA A 108 -17.51 4.90 -20.28
C ALA A 108 -16.95 3.77 -21.14
N LYS A 109 -17.64 3.51 -22.25
CA LYS A 109 -17.08 2.75 -23.36
C LYS A 109 -15.76 3.41 -23.78
N SER A 110 -14.63 2.81 -23.47
CA SER A 110 -13.46 2.79 -24.35
C SER A 110 -12.34 1.99 -23.70
N SER A 111 -11.92 0.93 -24.42
CA SER A 111 -10.59 0.32 -24.54
C SER A 111 -9.53 0.52 -23.45
N PRO A 112 -8.73 -0.53 -23.13
CA PRO A 112 -7.67 -0.46 -22.12
C PRO A 112 -6.71 0.69 -22.42
N LYS A 113 -6.59 1.62 -21.48
CA LYS A 113 -5.57 2.67 -21.51
C LYS A 113 -4.42 2.22 -20.63
N GLU A 114 -3.24 2.10 -21.22
CA GLU A 114 -1.99 2.01 -20.47
C GLU A 114 -1.85 3.26 -19.61
N LEU A 115 -1.68 3.07 -18.29
CA LEU A 115 -1.19 4.13 -17.42
C LEU A 115 0.32 4.23 -17.63
N VAL A 116 0.73 5.20 -18.43
CA VAL A 116 2.13 5.65 -18.49
C VAL A 116 2.33 6.64 -17.36
N ALA A 117 3.30 6.36 -16.49
CA ALA A 117 3.75 7.22 -15.40
C ALA A 117 4.53 8.44 -15.92
#